data_AF-A0A9P0B1W3-F1
#
_entry.id   AF-A0A9P0B1W3-F1
#
_cell.length_a   1.000
_cell.length_b   1.000
_cell.length_c   1.000
_cell.angle_alpha   90.00
_cell.angle_beta   90.00
_cell.angle_gamma   90.00
#
_symmetry.space_group_name_H-M   'P 1'
#
loop_
_entity.id
_entity.type
_entity.pdbx_description
1 polymer ?
#
loop_
_entity_poly.entity_id
_entity_poly.type
_entity_poly.pdbx_seq_one_letter_code
_entity_poly.pdbx_strand_id
1 'polypeptide(L)'
;MNKCCKHGTNNKLKRGKVDFVCNLPKEFKYPAEPHGYSIQDPNKHPHPFYVTTSTDYGRLPPRMHDLVPAYYPRDQAFTNLMSLSNPYRNYSLNH
;
A
#
# COMPACT_ATOMS: atom_id res chain seq x y z
N MET A 1 21.04 -1.55 5.31
CA MET A 1 20.66 -1.04 6.65
C MET A 1 20.04 0.34 6.49
N ASN A 2 18.71 0.42 6.39
CA ASN A 2 18.01 1.67 6.14
C ASN A 2 17.67 2.34 7.48
N LYS A 3 18.52 3.28 7.90
CA LYS A 3 18.23 4.16 9.04
C LYS A 3 17.29 5.27 8.58
N CYS A 4 15.99 5.02 8.54
CA CYS A 4 15.01 6.11 8.40
C CYS A 4 13.76 5.79 9.20
N CYS A 5 13.91 5.83 10.53
CA CYS A 5 12.89 6.02 11.56
C CYS A 5 13.52 5.65 12.89
N LYS A 6 14.41 6.51 13.41
CA LYS A 6 14.74 6.42 14.84
C LYS A 6 13.50 6.85 15.61
N HIS A 7 13.07 5.99 16.54
CA HIS A 7 12.10 6.34 17.56
C HIS A 7 12.59 7.61 18.27
N GLY A 8 11.71 8.62 18.37
CA GLY A 8 11.90 9.81 19.18
C GLY A 8 12.61 10.96 18.49
N THR A 9 11.84 11.99 18.12
CA THR A 9 12.02 13.35 18.65
C THR A 9 10.87 14.23 18.14
N ASN A 10 10.31 14.99 19.07
CA ASN A 10 9.24 15.97 18.88
C ASN A 10 9.60 17.00 17.80
N ASN A 11 9.22 16.76 16.54
CA ASN A 11 9.21 17.82 15.54
C ASN A 11 7.77 18.28 15.36
N LYS A 12 7.51 19.50 15.85
CA LYS A 12 6.25 20.21 15.67
C LYS A 12 5.90 20.22 14.18
N LEU A 13 4.89 19.43 13.82
CA LEU A 13 4.27 19.45 12.50
C LEU A 13 3.74 20.86 12.21
N LYS A 14 4.44 21.62 11.36
CA LYS A 14 3.88 22.85 10.82
C LYS A 14 2.78 22.47 9.83
N ARG A 15 1.54 22.84 10.18
CA ARG A 15 0.37 22.74 9.29
C ARG A 15 0.72 23.38 7.94
N GLY A 16 0.79 22.59 6.88
CA GLY A 16 1.09 23.05 5.53
C GLY A 16 2.19 22.28 4.80
N LYS A 17 2.95 21.41 5.49
CA LYS A 17 3.97 20.56 4.86
C LYS A 17 3.69 19.09 5.20
N VAL A 18 3.12 18.34 4.24
CA VAL A 18 2.98 16.89 4.37
C VAL A 18 4.36 16.30 4.11
N ASP A 19 5.19 16.27 5.14
CA ASP A 19 6.48 15.56 5.07
C ASP A 19 6.15 14.07 5.01
N PHE A 20 6.18 13.46 3.81
CA PHE A 20 5.90 12.04 3.60
C PHE A 20 6.78 11.20 4.52
N VAL A 21 6.14 10.52 5.46
CA VAL A 21 6.79 9.96 6.63
C VAL A 21 7.37 8.61 6.22
N CYS A 22 8.68 8.60 5.99
CA CYS A 22 9.63 7.48 6.10
C CYS A 22 9.09 6.04 5.87
N ASN A 23 9.72 5.29 4.95
CA ASN A 23 9.42 3.89 4.60
C ASN A 23 8.09 3.62 3.85
N LEU A 24 7.60 4.59 3.07
CA LEU A 24 6.52 4.31 2.11
C LEU A 24 7.02 3.42 0.96
N PRO A 25 6.23 2.42 0.52
CA PRO A 25 6.45 1.73 -0.74
C PRO A 25 6.45 2.71 -1.92
N LYS A 26 7.10 2.34 -3.03
CA LYS A 26 7.23 3.18 -4.22
C LYS A 26 5.87 3.64 -4.76
N GLU A 27 4.89 2.75 -4.76
CA GLU A 27 3.52 3.00 -5.21
C GLU A 27 2.84 4.15 -4.44
N PHE A 28 3.10 4.26 -3.14
CA PHE A 28 2.54 5.32 -2.30
C PHE A 28 3.32 6.64 -2.45
N LYS A 29 4.55 6.60 -2.97
CA LYS A 29 5.31 7.81 -3.30
C LYS A 29 4.92 8.40 -4.65
N TYR A 30 4.41 7.56 -5.56
CA TYR A 30 4.02 7.94 -6.91
C TYR A 30 2.62 7.39 -7.22
N PRO A 31 1.55 8.00 -6.69
CA PRO A 31 0.19 7.45 -6.76
C PRO A 31 -0.39 7.36 -8.17
N ALA A 32 0.18 8.08 -9.14
CA ALA A 32 -0.21 8.02 -10.55
C ALA A 32 0.56 6.94 -11.34
N GLU A 33 1.56 6.30 -10.74
CA GLU A 33 2.38 5.25 -11.38
C GLU A 33 1.64 3.92 -11.57
N PRO A 34 0.77 3.45 -10.64
CA PRO A 34 -0.03 2.26 -10.89
C PRO A 34 -0.85 2.42 -12.17
N HIS A 35 -0.73 1.44 -13.05
CA HIS A 35 -1.50 1.35 -14.28
C HIS A 35 -2.88 0.74 -14.00
N GLY A 36 -3.91 1.26 -14.66
CA GLY A 36 -5.24 0.65 -14.62
C GLY A 36 -6.39 1.64 -14.48
N TYR A 37 -6.09 2.91 -14.24
CA TYR A 37 -7.12 3.96 -14.23
C TYR A 37 -7.60 4.24 -15.65
N SER A 38 -8.91 4.38 -15.85
CA SER A 38 -9.48 4.54 -17.20
C SER A 38 -9.03 5.83 -17.90
N ILE A 39 -8.57 6.85 -17.15
CA ILE A 39 -7.97 8.06 -17.73
C ILE A 39 -6.58 7.84 -18.33
N GLN A 40 -5.86 6.80 -17.90
CA GLN A 40 -4.52 6.49 -18.42
C GLN A 40 -4.58 5.68 -19.72
N ASP A 41 -5.71 5.03 -19.99
CA ASP A 41 -5.90 4.15 -21.15
C ASP A 41 -7.00 4.70 -22.06
N PRO A 42 -6.65 5.32 -23.20
CA PRO A 42 -7.61 5.93 -24.11
C PRO A 42 -8.61 4.92 -24.70
N ASN A 43 -8.28 3.62 -24.72
CA ASN A 43 -9.17 2.58 -25.23
C ASN A 43 -10.23 2.15 -24.20
N LYS A 44 -10.00 2.42 -22.90
CA LYS A 44 -10.94 2.11 -21.82
C LYS A 44 -11.88 3.25 -21.50
N HIS A 45 -11.61 4.44 -22.00
CA HIS A 45 -12.47 5.58 -21.78
C HIS A 45 -13.65 5.56 -22.76
N PRO A 46 -14.90 5.36 -22.29
CA PRO A 46 -16.06 5.38 -23.18
C PRO A 46 -16.25 6.77 -23.77
N HIS A 47 -16.92 6.84 -24.92
CA HIS A 47 -17.32 8.11 -25.51
C HIS A 47 -18.13 8.93 -24.48
N PRO A 48 -17.98 10.27 -24.40
CA PRO A 48 -18.63 11.09 -23.38
C PRO A 48 -20.16 10.93 -23.28
N PHE A 49 -20.81 10.59 -24.39
CA PHE A 49 -22.27 10.35 -24.43
C PHE A 49 -22.69 9.00 -23.84
N TYR A 50 -21.77 8.06 -23.62
CA TYR A 50 -22.03 6.71 -23.10
C TYR A 50 -21.35 6.46 -21.74
N VAL A 51 -20.99 7.53 -21.02
CA VAL A 51 -20.45 7.45 -19.66
C VAL A 51 -21.58 7.08 -18.70
N THR A 52 -21.34 6.10 -17.83
CA THR A 52 -22.29 5.68 -16.78
C THR A 52 -21.70 5.96 -15.40
N THR A 53 -22.52 5.98 -14.35
CA THR A 53 -22.04 6.16 -12.96
C THR A 53 -21.06 5.07 -12.54
N SER A 54 -21.18 3.86 -13.09
CA SER A 54 -20.22 2.78 -12.87
C SER A 54 -18.84 3.09 -13.43
N THR A 55 -18.75 3.89 -14.49
CA THR A 55 -17.47 4.26 -15.13
C THR A 55 -16.70 5.34 -14.37
N ASP A 56 -17.29 5.95 -13.34
CA ASP A 56 -16.60 6.89 -12.45
C ASP A 56 -15.66 6.18 -11.47
N TYR A 57 -15.98 4.96 -11.08
CA TYR A 57 -15.12 4.16 -10.21
C TYR A 57 -13.85 3.74 -10.96
N GLY A 58 -12.69 3.95 -10.32
CA GLY A 58 -11.40 3.65 -10.94
C GLY A 58 -11.04 4.55 -12.13
N ARG A 59 -11.77 5.66 -12.33
CA ARG A 59 -11.48 6.62 -13.42
C ARG A 59 -10.20 7.40 -13.20
N LEU A 60 -10.02 7.94 -12.00
CA LEU A 60 -8.94 8.86 -11.66
C LEU A 60 -7.91 8.19 -10.74
N PRO A 61 -6.61 8.42 -10.96
CA PRO A 61 -5.59 8.01 -10.01
C PRO A 61 -5.69 8.83 -8.72
N PRO A 62 -5.30 8.26 -7.57
CA PRO A 62 -5.23 9.00 -6.31
C PRO A 62 -4.19 10.13 -6.40
N ARG A 63 -4.37 11.15 -5.57
CA ARG A 63 -3.40 12.23 -5.37
C ARG A 63 -2.64 12.03 -4.07
N MET A 64 -1.57 12.79 -3.89
CA MET A 64 -0.75 12.77 -2.68
C MET A 64 -1.54 13.02 -1.39
N HIS A 65 -2.63 13.79 -1.46
CA HIS A 65 -3.47 14.12 -0.32
C HIS A 65 -4.49 13.02 0.02
N ASP A 66 -4.72 12.08 -0.89
CA ASP A 66 -5.63 10.96 -0.70
C ASP A 66 -4.93 9.77 -0.02
N LEU A 67 -3.61 9.82 0.10
CA LEU A 67 -2.76 8.77 0.66
C LEU A 67 -2.48 8.98 2.15
N VAL A 68 -2.23 7.86 2.83
CA VAL A 68 -1.76 7.88 4.22
C VAL A 68 -0.30 8.34 4.28
N PRO A 69 0.07 9.15 5.29
CA PRO A 69 1.42 9.67 5.41
C PRO A 69 2.44 8.61 5.85
N ALA A 70 2.00 7.49 6.42
CA ALA A 70 2.82 6.37 6.86
C ALA A 70 2.10 5.03 6.60
N TYR A 71 2.86 4.00 6.24
CA TYR A 71 2.36 2.64 6.01
C TYR A 71 3.18 1.63 6.82
N TYR A 72 2.48 0.76 7.57
CA TYR A 72 3.09 -0.24 8.43
C TYR A 72 2.70 -1.64 7.95
N PRO A 73 3.37 -2.19 6.93
CA PRO A 73 3.08 -3.53 6.45
C PRO A 73 3.41 -4.55 7.54
N ARG A 74 2.55 -5.55 7.70
CA ARG A 74 2.87 -6.74 8.48
C ARG A 74 3.41 -7.80 7.54
N ASP A 75 4.65 -8.21 7.74
CA ASP A 75 5.22 -9.33 7.00
C ASP A 75 4.64 -10.65 7.54
N GLN A 76 4.34 -11.56 6.62
CA GLN A 76 3.85 -12.90 6.91
C GLN A 76 4.89 -13.98 6.59
N ALA A 77 6.12 -13.62 6.24
CA ALA A 77 7.18 -14.56 5.89
C ALA A 77 7.35 -15.70 6.91
N PHE A 78 7.35 -15.38 8.22
CA PHE A 78 7.44 -16.39 9.27
C PHE A 78 6.24 -17.35 9.28
N THR A 79 5.01 -16.82 9.20
CA THR A 79 3.79 -17.62 9.19
C THR A 79 3.74 -18.51 7.94
N ASN A 80 4.17 -18.00 6.79
CA ASN A 80 4.24 -18.76 5.54
C ASN A 80 5.24 -19.93 5.65
N LEU A 81 6.41 -19.69 6.24
CA LEU A 81 7.37 -20.76 6.54
C LEU A 81 6.77 -21.81 7.50
N MET A 82 6.08 -21.36 8.54
CA MET A 82 5.41 -22.25 9.48
C MET A 82 4.27 -23.05 8.81
N SER A 83 3.51 -22.46 7.89
CA SER A 83 2.43 -23.16 7.17
C SER A 83 2.94 -24.26 6.23
N LEU A 84 4.20 -24.14 5.77
CA LEU A 84 4.84 -25.20 5.00
C LEU A 84 5.21 -26.39 5.89
N SER A 85 5.52 -26.14 7.17
CA SER A 85 5.67 -27.22 8.14
C SER A 85 4.29 -27.82 8.42
N ASN A 86 4.14 -29.12 8.18
CA ASN A 86 2.92 -29.87 8.44
C ASN A 86 2.43 -29.63 9.89
N PRO A 87 1.15 -29.84 10.21
CA PRO A 87 0.66 -29.63 11.57
C PRO A 87 1.50 -30.43 12.57
N TYR A 88 1.86 -29.78 13.68
CA TYR A 88 2.67 -30.38 14.73
C TYR A 88 2.06 -31.71 15.21
N ARG A 89 2.90 -32.74 15.30
CA ARG A 89 2.56 -34.04 15.88
C ARG A 89 3.60 -34.40 16.93
N ASN A 90 3.13 -34.84 18.09
CA ASN A 90 4.01 -35.36 19.12
C ASN A 90 4.31 -36.85 18.82
N TYR A 91 5.59 -37.18 18.61
CA TYR A 91 6.09 -38.54 18.43
C TYR A 91 6.98 -39.01 19.60
N SER A 92 6.91 -38.33 20.76
CA SER A 92 7.63 -38.78 21.96
C SER A 92 7.09 -40.13 22.44
N LEU A 93 7.98 -41.01 22.91
CA LEU A 93 7.57 -42.23 23.61
C LEU A 93 6.90 -41.83 24.94
N ASN A 94 5.71 -42.35 25.22
CA ASN A 94 5.18 -42.34 26.59
C ASN A 94 6.00 -43.35 27.39
N HIS A 95 6.80 -42.84 28.33
CA HIS A 95 7.48 -43.67 29.32
C HIS A 95 6.56 -43.90 30.53
#